data_AF-A0A6S7GSM3-F1
#
_entry.id   AF-A0A6S7GSM3-F1
#
_cell.length_a   1.000
_cell.length_b   1.000
_cell.length_c   1.000
_cell.angle_alpha   90.00
_cell.angle_beta   90.00
_cell.angle_gamma   90.00
#
_symmetry.space_group_name_H-M   'P 1'
#
loop_
_entity.id
_entity.type
_entity.pdbx_description
1 polymer ?
#
loop_
_entity_poly.entity_id
_entity_poly.type
_entity_poly.pdbx_seq_one_letter_code
_entity_poly.pdbx_strand_id
1 'polypeptide(L)'
;MQPDVELPGPTEIPQTPSPGFAIKEKRAANINWIKDYKLPESFSPRVHKDLMDGKLSGNHRDEFTRDVVSSIKVHTMYPTAEEKQKVASLIIQKYPFLADSIGAGTGSWCKAITNRFKNLRRKKACGETPACKQIKPIGTPKSEPSTKKRKLVDFPHLPEGETQETCTEHKKVLVKEMAKSRRNLPLIRELMELTYSHHRHNFLKQPKTVVAILEEYPALHLISEVKVEFGRILGEAKLIREMVNNFKSLEESIIQYASRCTKRSIKTLENMMKGALEEDPHKESDIRSTVVALMIQDILKEKAGELLFLKVCCDDESIDEETEKSTYPRLIGSGDLANVETLFIAAEGQRFLDFSNLGSDRIPTARKIMSLFPTVSD
;
A
#
# COMPACT_ATOMS: atom_id res chain seq x y z
N MET A 1 -28.28 82.85 -17.74
CA MET A 1 -27.10 82.18 -17.16
C MET A 1 -27.59 81.06 -16.26
N GLN A 2 -27.38 79.82 -16.69
CA GLN A 2 -27.33 78.63 -15.84
C GLN A 2 -26.01 77.92 -16.22
N PRO A 3 -25.29 77.30 -15.29
CA PRO A 3 -23.99 76.68 -15.57
C PRO A 3 -24.15 75.35 -16.31
N ASP A 4 -23.20 75.03 -17.17
CA ASP A 4 -23.07 73.72 -17.79
C ASP A 4 -22.77 72.64 -16.73
N VAL A 5 -23.28 71.43 -16.97
CA VAL A 5 -23.03 70.26 -16.12
C VAL A 5 -22.06 69.33 -16.85
N GLU A 6 -20.79 69.36 -16.45
CA GLU A 6 -19.79 68.43 -16.96
C GLU A 6 -20.14 66.99 -16.58
N LEU A 7 -20.02 66.08 -17.55
CA LEU A 7 -20.09 64.63 -17.30
C LEU A 7 -18.74 64.16 -16.75
N PRO A 8 -18.71 63.36 -15.67
CA PRO A 8 -17.46 62.81 -15.16
C PRO A 8 -16.85 61.81 -16.16
N GLY A 9 -15.54 61.95 -16.40
CA GLY A 9 -14.77 61.01 -17.21
C GLY A 9 -14.69 59.61 -16.59
N PRO A 10 -14.29 58.58 -17.36
CA PRO A 10 -14.25 57.20 -16.90
C PRO A 10 -13.25 57.02 -15.75
N THR A 11 -13.75 56.57 -14.59
CA THR A 11 -12.94 56.28 -13.41
C THR A 11 -11.91 55.19 -13.70
N GLU A 12 -10.62 55.48 -13.53
CA GLU A 12 -9.58 54.45 -13.60
C GLU A 12 -9.77 53.43 -12.47
N ILE A 13 -9.99 52.16 -12.85
CA ILE A 13 -10.04 51.05 -11.90
C ILE A 13 -8.60 50.75 -11.44
N PRO A 14 -8.29 50.77 -10.13
CA PRO A 14 -6.94 50.45 -9.66
C PRO A 14 -6.52 49.04 -10.11
N GLN A 15 -5.47 48.96 -10.93
CA GLN A 15 -4.95 47.69 -11.41
C GLN A 15 -4.37 46.89 -10.24
N THR A 16 -5.06 45.81 -9.85
CA THR A 16 -4.52 44.87 -8.86
C THR A 16 -3.34 44.11 -9.47
N PRO A 17 -2.17 44.03 -8.79
CA PRO A 17 -0.98 43.43 -9.37
C PRO A 17 -1.19 41.93 -9.62
N SER A 18 -0.94 41.49 -10.85
CA SER A 18 -1.18 40.11 -11.27
C SER A 18 -0.38 39.10 -10.41
N PRO A 19 -1.02 38.00 -9.94
CA PRO A 19 -0.38 37.02 -9.04
C PRO A 19 0.97 36.45 -9.53
N GLY A 20 1.20 36.40 -10.85
CA GLY A 20 2.44 35.91 -11.45
C GLY A 20 3.69 36.73 -11.11
N PHE A 21 3.57 38.01 -10.75
CA PHE A 21 4.72 38.84 -10.37
C PHE A 21 5.19 38.58 -8.92
N ALA A 22 4.26 38.53 -7.96
CA ALA A 22 4.57 38.24 -6.56
C ALA A 22 5.25 36.87 -6.35
N ILE A 23 4.99 35.91 -7.24
CA ILE A 23 5.66 34.59 -7.27
C ILE A 23 7.13 34.70 -7.75
N LYS A 24 7.45 35.66 -8.63
CA LYS A 24 8.83 35.90 -9.08
C LYS A 24 9.66 36.63 -8.03
N GLU A 25 9.14 37.68 -7.39
CA GLU A 25 9.88 38.42 -6.36
C GLU A 25 10.21 37.57 -5.14
N LYS A 26 9.25 36.77 -4.63
CA LYS A 26 9.50 35.83 -3.52
C LYS A 26 10.53 34.74 -3.87
N ARG A 27 10.89 34.57 -5.14
CA ARG A 27 11.92 33.62 -5.59
C ARG A 27 13.35 34.18 -5.45
N ALA A 28 13.52 35.51 -5.39
CA ALA A 28 14.82 36.14 -5.19
C ALA A 28 15.30 36.10 -3.72
N ALA A 29 14.36 35.96 -2.76
CA ALA A 29 14.65 35.93 -1.32
C ALA A 29 15.19 34.58 -0.80
N ASN A 30 15.16 33.50 -1.61
CA ASN A 30 15.71 32.21 -1.20
C ASN A 30 17.20 32.12 -1.57
N ILE A 31 18.03 32.73 -0.72
CA ILE A 31 19.49 32.60 -0.79
C ILE A 31 19.83 31.11 -0.69
N ASN A 32 20.47 30.59 -1.74
CA ASN A 32 20.55 29.18 -2.12
C ASN A 32 20.86 28.19 -0.97
N TRP A 33 19.81 27.77 -0.25
CA TRP A 33 19.85 26.98 0.99
C TRP A 33 20.63 25.65 0.88
N ILE A 34 20.73 25.08 -0.32
CA ILE A 34 21.45 23.82 -0.56
C ILE A 34 22.97 23.95 -0.36
N LYS A 35 23.51 25.18 -0.32
CA LYS A 35 24.94 25.42 -0.09
C LYS A 35 25.36 25.03 1.34
N ASP A 36 24.52 25.41 2.31
CA ASP A 36 24.79 25.25 3.74
C ASP A 36 24.00 24.07 4.35
N TYR A 37 23.12 23.44 3.57
CA TYR A 37 22.34 22.28 3.97
C TYR A 37 23.21 21.09 4.39
N LYS A 38 22.91 20.54 5.57
CA LYS A 38 23.47 19.28 6.08
C LYS A 38 22.34 18.26 6.24
N LEU A 39 22.68 16.98 6.05
CA LEU A 39 21.78 15.88 6.41
C LEU A 39 21.51 15.86 7.92
N PRO A 40 20.34 15.36 8.36
CA PRO A 40 20.06 15.16 9.78
C PRO A 40 21.19 14.43 10.52
N GLU A 41 21.43 14.87 11.76
CA GLU A 41 22.39 14.26 12.68
C GLU A 41 21.73 13.17 13.52
N SER A 42 20.46 13.35 13.87
CA SER A 42 19.58 12.34 14.46
C SER A 42 18.67 11.70 13.41
N PHE A 43 18.42 10.40 13.57
CA PHE A 43 17.44 9.59 12.85
C PHE A 43 16.72 8.69 13.86
N SER A 44 15.60 8.07 13.47
CA SER A 44 14.95 7.00 14.24
C SER A 44 15.98 5.96 14.77
N PRO A 45 15.89 5.48 16.03
CA PRO A 45 16.87 4.54 16.60
C PRO A 45 17.07 3.26 15.79
N ARG A 46 16.03 2.81 15.06
CA ARG A 46 16.11 1.65 14.14
C ARG A 46 16.99 1.98 12.94
N VAL A 47 16.73 3.10 12.28
CA VAL A 47 17.53 3.63 11.16
C VAL A 47 18.97 3.89 11.59
N HIS A 48 19.18 4.52 12.75
CA HIS A 48 20.53 4.77 13.27
C HIS A 48 21.32 3.48 13.47
N LYS A 49 20.69 2.41 14.00
CA LYS A 49 21.33 1.10 14.14
C LYS A 49 21.67 0.49 12.77
N ASP A 50 20.72 0.44 11.83
CA ASP A 50 20.95 -0.12 10.49
C ASP A 50 22.13 0.59 9.79
N LEU A 51 22.17 1.92 9.87
CA LEU A 51 23.25 2.74 9.30
C LEU A 51 24.64 2.46 9.93
N MET A 52 24.71 2.02 11.18
CA MET A 52 25.96 1.57 11.83
C MET A 52 26.29 0.11 11.48
N ASP A 53 25.27 -0.74 11.31
CA ASP A 53 25.39 -2.11 10.82
C ASP A 53 25.74 -2.19 9.30
N GLY A 54 25.93 -1.04 8.62
CA GLY A 54 26.35 -0.96 7.21
C GLY A 54 25.30 -1.43 6.20
N LYS A 55 24.03 -1.43 6.59
CA LYS A 55 22.90 -1.95 5.79
C LYS A 55 21.68 -1.05 5.94
N LEU A 56 20.69 -1.17 5.06
CA LEU A 56 19.41 -0.47 5.25
C LEU A 56 18.28 -1.29 4.63
N SER A 57 17.40 -1.85 5.47
CA SER A 57 16.21 -2.55 4.97
C SER A 57 15.25 -1.59 4.25
N GLY A 58 14.39 -2.09 3.37
CA GLY A 58 13.42 -1.25 2.64
C GLY A 58 12.57 -0.35 3.56
N ASN A 59 12.04 -0.92 4.64
CA ASN A 59 11.25 -0.18 5.64
C ASN A 59 12.08 0.94 6.32
N HIS A 60 13.34 0.66 6.67
CA HIS A 60 14.24 1.65 7.27
C HIS A 60 14.74 2.69 6.25
N ARG A 61 14.81 2.33 4.96
CA ARG A 61 15.12 3.24 3.85
C ARG A 61 14.00 4.25 3.64
N ASP A 62 12.74 3.82 3.70
CA ASP A 62 11.59 4.73 3.66
C ASP A 62 11.60 5.70 4.85
N GLU A 63 11.89 5.20 6.06
CA GLU A 63 11.98 6.02 7.27
C GLU A 63 13.14 7.04 7.19
N PHE A 64 14.33 6.63 6.79
CA PHE A 64 15.46 7.54 6.55
C PHE A 64 15.11 8.64 5.52
N THR A 65 14.42 8.27 4.43
CA THR A 65 14.01 9.24 3.40
C THR A 65 12.94 10.22 3.93
N ARG A 66 12.06 9.79 4.85
CA ARG A 66 11.08 10.67 5.53
C ARG A 66 11.79 11.77 6.31
N ASP A 67 12.80 11.39 7.09
CA ASP A 67 13.52 12.29 7.99
C ASP A 67 14.37 13.29 7.19
N VAL A 68 15.05 12.84 6.12
CA VAL A 68 15.76 13.70 5.16
C VAL A 68 14.81 14.69 4.48
N VAL A 69 13.67 14.24 3.97
CA VAL A 69 12.69 15.15 3.32
C VAL A 69 12.09 16.13 4.32
N SER A 70 11.92 15.73 5.58
CA SER A 70 11.42 16.61 6.63
C SER A 70 12.38 17.77 6.94
N SER A 71 13.70 17.59 6.81
CA SER A 71 14.64 18.71 6.92
C SER A 71 14.62 19.63 5.70
N ILE A 72 14.56 19.08 4.48
CA ILE A 72 14.42 19.89 3.23
C ILE A 72 13.14 20.75 3.29
N LYS A 73 12.05 20.20 3.81
CA LYS A 73 10.72 20.83 3.93
C LYS A 73 10.74 22.13 4.75
N VAL A 74 11.75 22.34 5.60
CA VAL A 74 11.97 23.60 6.34
C VAL A 74 12.40 24.73 5.39
N HIS A 75 13.17 24.41 4.34
CA HIS A 75 13.70 25.37 3.38
C HIS A 75 12.82 25.53 2.12
N THR A 76 12.22 24.44 1.62
CA THR A 76 11.39 24.48 0.41
C THR A 76 10.36 23.34 0.32
N MET A 77 9.19 23.66 -0.24
CA MET A 77 8.16 22.68 -0.64
C MET A 77 8.30 22.25 -2.12
N TYR A 78 9.24 22.85 -2.85
CA TYR A 78 9.43 22.72 -4.30
C TYR A 78 10.92 22.61 -4.66
N PRO A 79 11.68 21.60 -4.17
CA PRO A 79 13.08 21.45 -4.53
C PRO A 79 13.24 21.04 -6.02
N THR A 80 14.12 21.77 -6.69
CA THR A 80 14.56 21.61 -8.08
C THR A 80 15.32 20.30 -8.31
N ALA A 81 15.60 19.96 -9.58
CA ALA A 81 16.39 18.78 -9.91
C ALA A 81 17.79 18.83 -9.27
N GLU A 82 18.47 19.97 -9.35
CA GLU A 82 19.83 20.18 -8.82
C GLU A 82 19.88 20.07 -7.29
N GLU A 83 18.93 20.68 -6.58
CA GLU A 83 18.85 20.58 -5.12
C GLU A 83 18.65 19.12 -4.66
N LYS A 84 17.75 18.37 -5.32
CA LYS A 84 17.52 16.94 -5.03
C LYS A 84 18.73 16.08 -5.36
N GLN A 85 19.43 16.37 -6.46
CA GLN A 85 20.68 15.70 -6.82
C GLN A 85 21.76 15.97 -5.78
N LYS A 86 21.89 17.21 -5.29
CA LYS A 86 22.86 17.57 -4.26
C LYS A 86 22.58 16.91 -2.91
N VAL A 87 21.32 16.82 -2.45
CA VAL A 87 20.98 16.04 -1.24
C VAL A 87 21.31 14.57 -1.46
N ALA A 88 20.94 13.98 -2.59
CA ALA A 88 21.24 12.57 -2.86
C ALA A 88 22.76 12.29 -2.88
N SER A 89 23.57 13.18 -3.46
CA SER A 89 25.04 13.10 -3.36
C SER A 89 25.55 13.18 -1.92
N LEU A 90 24.94 14.02 -1.06
CA LEU A 90 25.29 14.07 0.38
C LEU A 90 24.93 12.76 1.11
N ILE A 91 23.83 12.08 0.74
CA ILE A 91 23.46 10.77 1.30
C ILE A 91 24.56 9.75 0.99
N ILE A 92 24.97 9.66 -0.28
CA ILE A 92 26.02 8.72 -0.69
C ILE A 92 27.39 9.09 -0.10
N GLN A 93 27.70 10.38 0.03
CA GLN A 93 28.93 10.85 0.67
C GLN A 93 29.00 10.50 2.17
N LYS A 94 27.87 10.55 2.89
CA LYS A 94 27.77 10.18 4.31
C LYS A 94 27.67 8.65 4.52
N TYR A 95 27.07 7.93 3.57
CA TYR A 95 26.81 6.49 3.63
C TYR A 95 27.06 5.81 2.27
N PRO A 96 28.32 5.49 1.91
CA PRO A 96 28.66 4.97 0.57
C PRO A 96 27.97 3.64 0.20
N PHE A 97 27.62 2.82 1.18
CA PHE A 97 26.89 1.55 0.99
C PHE A 97 25.43 1.75 0.53
N LEU A 98 24.92 2.98 0.51
CA LEU A 98 23.58 3.32 0.01
C LEU A 98 23.56 3.67 -1.49
N ALA A 99 24.69 3.60 -2.19
CA ALA A 99 24.79 3.91 -3.61
C ALA A 99 24.04 2.91 -4.49
N ASP A 100 23.33 3.42 -5.52
CA ASP A 100 22.76 2.57 -6.56
C ASP A 100 23.85 1.87 -7.38
N SER A 101 23.63 0.60 -7.71
CA SER A 101 24.51 -0.21 -8.57
C SER A 101 24.59 0.27 -10.04
N ILE A 102 23.92 1.37 -10.39
CA ILE A 102 23.74 1.85 -11.77
C ILE A 102 23.91 3.38 -11.82
N GLY A 103 24.71 3.85 -12.78
CA GLY A 103 24.91 5.28 -13.03
C GLY A 103 25.68 5.98 -11.90
N ALA A 104 25.23 7.18 -11.52
CA ALA A 104 25.90 8.04 -10.54
C ALA A 104 25.59 7.69 -9.06
N GLY A 105 24.98 6.53 -8.78
CA GLY A 105 24.67 6.08 -7.41
C GLY A 105 23.53 6.81 -6.69
N THR A 106 22.97 7.88 -7.26
CA THR A 106 21.99 8.78 -6.61
C THR A 106 20.55 8.67 -7.14
N GLY A 107 20.29 7.90 -8.19
CA GLY A 107 19.04 7.94 -8.96
C GLY A 107 17.80 7.56 -8.14
N SER A 108 17.88 6.49 -7.35
CA SER A 108 16.80 6.05 -6.48
C SER A 108 16.49 7.08 -5.38
N TRP A 109 17.53 7.71 -4.84
CA TRP A 109 17.41 8.77 -3.83
C TRP A 109 16.77 10.03 -4.39
N CYS A 110 17.16 10.46 -5.59
CA CYS A 110 16.50 11.56 -6.29
C CYS A 110 15.04 11.25 -6.62
N LYS A 111 14.69 10.01 -6.98
CA LYS A 111 13.29 9.60 -7.20
C LYS A 111 12.50 9.60 -5.88
N ALA A 112 13.03 9.00 -4.81
CA ALA A 112 12.37 8.94 -3.51
C ALA A 112 12.11 10.34 -2.90
N ILE A 113 13.09 11.25 -2.97
CA ILE A 113 12.90 12.66 -2.58
C ILE A 113 11.85 13.35 -3.48
N THR A 114 11.86 13.09 -4.80
CA THR A 114 10.85 13.64 -5.72
C THR A 114 9.44 13.17 -5.38
N ASN A 115 9.26 11.87 -5.14
CA ASN A 115 7.96 11.26 -4.82
C ASN A 115 7.40 11.79 -3.50
N ARG A 116 8.21 11.85 -2.43
CA ARG A 116 7.81 12.45 -1.15
C ARG A 116 7.36 13.91 -1.30
N PHE A 117 8.06 14.72 -2.10
CA PHE A 117 7.66 16.09 -2.36
C PHE A 117 6.43 16.23 -3.27
N LYS A 118 6.18 15.30 -4.21
CA LYS A 118 4.87 15.20 -4.90
C LYS A 118 3.76 14.92 -3.88
N ASN A 119 3.93 13.91 -3.03
CA ASN A 119 2.96 13.45 -2.04
C ASN A 119 2.58 14.52 -1.01
N LEU A 120 3.56 15.25 -0.45
CA LEU A 120 3.31 16.39 0.44
C LEU A 120 2.44 17.49 -0.19
N ARG A 121 2.51 17.68 -1.52
CA ARG A 121 1.67 18.65 -2.23
C ARG A 121 0.27 18.10 -2.53
N ARG A 122 0.13 16.80 -2.82
CA ARG A 122 -1.18 16.14 -2.99
C ARG A 122 -2.06 16.27 -1.74
N LYS A 123 -1.51 16.05 -0.53
CA LYS A 123 -2.29 16.19 0.73
C LYS A 123 -2.84 17.61 0.93
N LYS A 124 -2.07 18.66 0.63
CA LYS A 124 -2.59 20.05 0.67
C LYS A 124 -3.67 20.33 -0.37
N ALA A 125 -3.57 19.75 -1.57
CA ALA A 125 -4.55 19.96 -2.64
C ALA A 125 -5.87 19.20 -2.44
N CYS A 126 -5.84 18.05 -1.74
CA CYS A 126 -7.04 17.23 -1.50
C CYS A 126 -8.02 17.87 -0.51
N GLY A 127 -7.54 18.75 0.37
CA GLY A 127 -8.26 19.21 1.55
C GLY A 127 -8.32 18.11 2.62
N GLU A 128 -7.89 18.44 3.83
CA GLU A 128 -7.94 17.50 4.95
C GLU A 128 -9.39 17.21 5.34
N THR A 129 -9.88 16.01 5.06
CA THR A 129 -11.04 15.46 5.77
C THR A 129 -10.53 14.82 7.07
N PRO A 130 -10.73 15.42 8.25
CA PRO A 130 -10.16 14.94 9.50
C PRO A 130 -10.92 13.70 10.01
N ALA A 131 -10.58 12.53 9.47
CA ALA A 131 -10.98 11.22 9.96
C ALA A 131 -10.24 10.84 11.28
N CYS A 132 -10.07 11.82 12.17
CA CYS A 132 -9.58 11.65 13.52
C CYS A 132 -10.15 12.76 14.42
N LYS A 133 -11.39 12.53 14.90
CA LYS A 133 -11.85 13.14 16.15
C LYS A 133 -11.91 12.03 17.20
N GLN A 134 -11.47 12.36 18.41
CA GLN A 134 -11.30 11.43 19.55
C GLN A 134 -10.15 10.43 19.38
N ILE A 135 -8.91 10.93 19.43
CA ILE A 135 -7.93 10.27 20.30
C ILE A 135 -8.54 10.29 21.71
N LYS A 136 -8.98 9.14 22.21
CA LYS A 136 -9.23 8.95 23.64
C LYS A 136 -7.89 8.65 24.33
N PRO A 137 -7.70 9.02 25.61
CA PRO A 137 -6.44 8.78 26.30
C PRO A 137 -6.01 7.31 26.28
N ILE A 138 -4.69 7.09 26.22
CA ILE A 138 -4.07 5.78 26.37
C ILE A 138 -4.48 5.22 27.75
N GLY A 139 -5.12 4.04 27.78
CA GLY A 139 -5.52 3.44 29.07
C GLY A 139 -6.64 2.38 29.07
N THR A 140 -7.28 2.04 27.94
CA THR A 140 -8.32 0.99 27.89
C THR A 140 -7.90 -0.20 27.02
N PRO A 141 -8.29 -1.45 27.35
CA PRO A 141 -7.97 -2.63 26.54
C PRO A 141 -8.48 -2.52 25.10
N LYS A 142 -7.73 -3.08 24.14
CA LYS A 142 -8.20 -3.23 22.75
C LYS A 142 -9.43 -4.16 22.76
N SER A 143 -10.60 -3.64 22.38
CA SER A 143 -11.85 -4.42 22.36
C SER A 143 -11.76 -5.56 21.34
N GLU A 144 -12.05 -6.79 21.76
CA GLU A 144 -12.07 -7.95 20.87
C GLU A 144 -13.04 -7.74 19.69
N PRO A 145 -12.64 -8.08 18.45
CA PRO A 145 -13.48 -7.87 17.28
C PRO A 145 -14.73 -8.75 17.36
N SER A 146 -15.91 -8.12 17.44
CA SER A 146 -17.18 -8.81 17.67
C SER A 146 -17.42 -9.95 16.67
N THR A 147 -17.41 -11.20 17.16
CA THR A 147 -17.55 -12.41 16.35
C THR A 147 -18.99 -12.61 15.88
N LYS A 148 -19.39 -11.85 14.86
CA LYS A 148 -20.61 -12.13 14.08
C LYS A 148 -20.50 -13.54 13.52
N LYS A 149 -21.16 -14.50 14.16
CA LYS A 149 -21.29 -15.89 13.69
C LYS A 149 -21.78 -15.84 12.25
N ARG A 150 -20.91 -16.19 11.29
CA ARG A 150 -21.31 -16.34 9.90
C ARG A 150 -22.39 -17.43 9.86
N LYS A 151 -23.36 -17.30 8.94
CA LYS A 151 -24.33 -18.38 8.70
C LYS A 151 -23.57 -19.68 8.45
N LEU A 152 -24.18 -20.79 8.86
CA LEU A 152 -23.62 -22.13 8.67
C LEU A 152 -23.57 -22.41 7.17
N VAL A 153 -22.44 -22.09 6.54
CA VAL A 153 -22.08 -22.55 5.19
C VAL A 153 -21.59 -23.97 5.37
N ASP A 154 -22.01 -24.86 4.46
CA ASP A 154 -21.92 -26.30 4.62
C ASP A 154 -20.54 -26.76 5.07
N PHE A 155 -20.52 -27.56 6.13
CA PHE A 155 -19.28 -28.18 6.60
C PHE A 155 -18.84 -29.20 5.54
N PRO A 156 -17.66 -29.05 4.94
CA PRO A 156 -17.18 -30.04 3.98
C PRO A 156 -17.04 -31.42 4.65
N HIS A 157 -17.53 -32.44 3.97
CA HIS A 157 -17.42 -33.84 4.41
C HIS A 157 -15.95 -34.28 4.45
N LEU A 158 -15.61 -35.22 5.33
CA LEU A 158 -14.28 -35.85 5.30
C LEU A 158 -14.11 -36.62 3.97
N PRO A 159 -12.89 -36.65 3.39
CA PRO A 159 -12.58 -37.53 2.26
C PRO A 159 -12.93 -39.00 2.54
N GLU A 160 -13.19 -39.78 1.49
CA GLU A 160 -13.49 -41.20 1.64
C GLU A 160 -12.28 -41.96 2.22
N GLY A 161 -12.50 -42.69 3.32
CA GLY A 161 -11.44 -43.35 4.09
C GLY A 161 -10.80 -42.50 5.19
N GLU A 162 -10.98 -41.18 5.21
CA GLU A 162 -10.39 -40.31 6.23
C GLU A 162 -11.17 -40.30 7.55
N THR A 163 -10.44 -40.28 8.65
CA THR A 163 -10.94 -40.22 10.02
C THR A 163 -10.39 -39.01 10.75
N GLN A 164 -10.95 -38.71 11.93
CA GLN A 164 -10.41 -37.68 12.81
C GLN A 164 -8.96 -37.99 13.28
N GLU A 165 -8.58 -39.26 13.33
CA GLU A 165 -7.25 -39.70 13.78
C GLU A 165 -6.21 -39.61 12.66
N THR A 166 -6.54 -40.09 11.45
CA THR A 166 -5.68 -39.97 10.26
C THR A 166 -5.43 -38.50 9.91
N CYS A 167 -6.46 -37.65 9.87
CA CYS A 167 -6.31 -36.20 9.71
C CYS A 167 -5.36 -35.56 10.75
N THR A 168 -5.29 -36.12 11.97
CA THR A 168 -4.37 -35.64 13.01
C THR A 168 -2.92 -36.07 12.74
N GLU A 169 -2.68 -37.25 12.18
CA GLU A 169 -1.34 -37.66 11.74
C GLU A 169 -0.91 -36.93 10.46
N HIS A 170 -1.80 -36.75 9.48
CA HIS A 170 -1.52 -35.94 8.28
C HIS A 170 -1.10 -34.51 8.66
N LYS A 171 -1.74 -33.90 9.67
CA LYS A 171 -1.31 -32.61 10.24
C LYS A 171 0.10 -32.68 10.86
N LYS A 172 0.47 -33.76 11.57
CA LYS A 172 1.83 -33.95 12.10
C LYS A 172 2.87 -34.09 10.98
N VAL A 173 2.55 -34.80 9.89
CA VAL A 173 3.42 -34.92 8.71
C VAL A 173 3.57 -33.56 8.03
N LEU A 174 2.49 -32.79 7.88
CA LEU A 174 2.49 -31.44 7.30
C LEU A 174 3.42 -30.49 8.06
N VAL A 175 3.34 -30.48 9.39
CA VAL A 175 4.22 -29.66 10.25
C VAL A 175 5.69 -30.11 10.11
N LYS A 176 5.96 -31.42 10.12
CA LYS A 176 7.32 -31.98 9.90
C LYS A 176 7.88 -31.62 8.51
N GLU A 177 7.04 -31.61 7.47
CA GLU A 177 7.44 -31.25 6.10
C GLU A 177 7.72 -29.75 5.97
N MET A 178 6.86 -28.90 6.54
CA MET A 178 7.04 -27.44 6.55
C MET A 178 8.30 -26.98 7.30
N ALA A 179 8.76 -27.76 8.29
CA ALA A 179 10.01 -27.52 9.01
C ALA A 179 11.29 -27.85 8.20
N LYS A 180 11.19 -28.55 7.07
CA LYS A 180 12.36 -28.87 6.24
C LYS A 180 12.87 -27.65 5.46
N SER A 181 14.19 -27.58 5.26
CA SER A 181 14.84 -26.56 4.42
C SER A 181 14.55 -26.75 2.92
N ARG A 182 14.38 -27.99 2.47
CA ARG A 182 13.83 -28.35 1.17
C ARG A 182 12.48 -29.03 1.39
N ARG A 183 11.39 -28.36 0.99
CA ARG A 183 10.01 -28.79 1.21
C ARG A 183 9.44 -29.46 -0.05
N ASN A 184 8.76 -30.58 0.13
CA ASN A 184 7.97 -31.24 -0.91
C ASN A 184 6.61 -30.51 -1.07
N LEU A 185 6.54 -29.55 -1.98
CA LEU A 185 5.33 -28.75 -2.21
C LEU A 185 4.12 -29.59 -2.70
N PRO A 186 4.26 -30.59 -3.59
CA PRO A 186 3.18 -31.55 -3.88
C PRO A 186 2.61 -32.23 -2.63
N LEU A 187 3.47 -32.80 -1.76
CA LEU A 187 3.04 -33.46 -0.53
C LEU A 187 2.37 -32.48 0.44
N ILE A 188 2.86 -31.25 0.55
CA ILE A 188 2.21 -30.21 1.36
C ILE A 188 0.79 -29.93 0.86
N ARG A 189 0.58 -29.87 -0.46
CA ARG A 189 -0.75 -29.63 -1.04
C ARG A 189 -1.70 -30.80 -0.81
N GLU A 190 -1.23 -32.02 -1.00
CA GLU A 190 -1.95 -33.27 -0.75
C GLU A 190 -2.41 -33.35 0.71
N LEU A 191 -1.49 -33.14 1.66
CA LEU A 191 -1.80 -33.13 3.09
C LEU A 191 -2.79 -32.01 3.46
N MET A 192 -2.64 -30.82 2.88
CA MET A 192 -3.60 -29.70 3.06
C MET A 192 -4.99 -30.00 2.49
N GLU A 193 -5.10 -30.84 1.45
CA GLU A 193 -6.36 -31.29 0.89
C GLU A 193 -7.04 -32.30 1.82
N LEU A 194 -6.32 -33.35 2.22
CA LEU A 194 -6.81 -34.40 3.12
C LEU A 194 -7.31 -33.82 4.45
N THR A 195 -6.59 -32.85 5.04
CA THR A 195 -6.97 -32.23 6.30
C THR A 195 -7.98 -31.09 6.17
N TYR A 196 -8.31 -30.61 4.95
CA TYR A 196 -9.15 -29.42 4.74
C TYR A 196 -10.45 -29.49 5.54
N SER A 197 -11.17 -30.59 5.40
CA SER A 197 -12.47 -30.76 6.05
C SER A 197 -12.36 -30.75 7.58
N HIS A 198 -11.28 -31.31 8.14
CA HIS A 198 -11.04 -31.26 9.58
C HIS A 198 -10.70 -29.84 10.06
N HIS A 199 -9.76 -29.12 9.44
CA HIS A 199 -9.40 -27.78 9.92
C HIS A 199 -10.50 -26.75 9.66
N ARG A 200 -11.24 -26.89 8.56
CA ARG A 200 -12.42 -26.06 8.27
C ARG A 200 -13.50 -26.21 9.35
N HIS A 201 -13.76 -27.43 9.83
CA HIS A 201 -14.61 -27.66 11.00
C HIS A 201 -14.07 -26.95 12.25
N ASN A 202 -12.77 -27.09 12.56
CA ASN A 202 -12.17 -26.49 13.75
C ASN A 202 -12.29 -24.96 13.76
N PHE A 203 -11.88 -24.30 12.67
CA PHE A 203 -11.86 -22.84 12.54
C PHE A 203 -13.27 -22.20 12.53
N LEU A 204 -14.31 -22.98 12.19
CA LEU A 204 -15.71 -22.53 12.25
C LEU A 204 -16.37 -22.83 13.60
N LYS A 205 -16.00 -23.92 14.28
CA LYS A 205 -16.53 -24.29 15.61
C LYS A 205 -15.94 -23.43 16.73
N GLN A 206 -14.67 -23.06 16.64
CA GLN A 206 -13.97 -22.24 17.62
C GLN A 206 -13.31 -21.05 16.91
N PRO A 207 -13.60 -19.79 17.30
CA PRO A 207 -12.85 -18.64 16.78
C PRO A 207 -11.41 -18.73 17.28
N LYS A 208 -10.46 -18.66 16.35
CA LYS A 208 -9.01 -18.67 16.63
C LYS A 208 -8.37 -17.42 16.03
N THR A 209 -7.24 -17.01 16.59
CA THR A 209 -6.43 -15.94 16.03
C THR A 209 -5.78 -16.38 14.71
N VAL A 210 -5.43 -15.41 13.86
CA VAL A 210 -4.65 -15.65 12.63
C VAL A 210 -3.32 -16.30 12.98
N VAL A 211 -2.68 -15.88 14.08
CA VAL A 211 -1.47 -16.53 14.62
C VAL A 211 -1.71 -18.01 14.91
N ALA A 212 -2.73 -18.37 15.70
CA ALA A 212 -2.99 -19.77 16.06
C ALA A 212 -3.38 -20.65 14.84
N ILE A 213 -4.08 -20.06 13.85
CA ILE A 213 -4.36 -20.73 12.57
C ILE A 213 -3.07 -21.04 11.82
N LEU A 214 -2.13 -20.09 11.77
CA LEU A 214 -0.83 -20.22 11.11
C LEU A 214 0.15 -21.14 11.86
N GLU A 215 0.08 -21.21 13.19
CA GLU A 215 0.84 -22.19 13.99
C GLU A 215 0.32 -23.61 13.80
N GLU A 216 -1.00 -23.80 13.74
CA GLU A 216 -1.60 -25.11 13.49
C GLU A 216 -1.41 -25.61 12.05
N TYR A 217 -1.46 -24.70 11.06
CA TYR A 217 -1.34 -25.01 9.64
C TYR A 217 -0.25 -24.16 8.99
N PRO A 218 1.04 -24.45 9.26
CA PRO A 218 2.16 -23.61 8.83
C PRO A 218 2.28 -23.47 7.31
N ALA A 219 1.70 -24.38 6.52
CA ALA A 219 1.61 -24.26 5.07
C ALA A 219 0.80 -23.02 4.61
N LEU A 220 -0.06 -22.44 5.45
CA LEU A 220 -0.74 -21.18 5.17
C LEU A 220 0.18 -19.95 5.25
N HIS A 221 1.46 -20.10 5.61
CA HIS A 221 2.50 -19.10 5.31
C HIS A 221 2.96 -19.13 3.84
N LEU A 222 2.62 -20.18 3.09
CA LEU A 222 2.96 -20.28 1.67
C LEU A 222 1.88 -19.59 0.84
N ILE A 223 2.29 -18.55 0.12
CA ILE A 223 1.44 -17.85 -0.85
C ILE A 223 0.93 -18.80 -1.96
N SER A 224 1.50 -20.00 -2.16
CA SER A 224 0.89 -21.02 -3.02
C SER A 224 -0.40 -21.60 -2.43
N GLU A 225 -0.38 -22.00 -1.15
CA GLU A 225 -1.46 -22.80 -0.56
C GLU A 225 -2.62 -21.95 -0.05
N VAL A 226 -2.39 -20.70 0.38
CA VAL A 226 -3.46 -19.73 0.72
C VAL A 226 -4.48 -19.56 -0.42
N LYS A 227 -4.05 -19.77 -1.67
CA LYS A 227 -4.86 -19.64 -2.89
C LYS A 227 -5.69 -20.88 -3.16
N VAL A 228 -5.09 -22.06 -2.99
CA VAL A 228 -5.78 -23.34 -3.07
C VAL A 228 -6.83 -23.40 -1.97
N GLU A 229 -6.46 -22.97 -0.75
CA GLU A 229 -7.37 -22.83 0.39
C GLU A 229 -8.54 -21.87 0.10
N PHE A 230 -8.30 -20.74 -0.58
CA PHE A 230 -9.40 -19.86 -0.99
C PHE A 230 -10.33 -20.52 -2.02
N GLY A 231 -9.77 -21.31 -2.95
CA GLY A 231 -10.54 -22.18 -3.85
C GLY A 231 -11.39 -23.20 -3.10
N ARG A 232 -10.80 -23.96 -2.16
CA ARG A 232 -11.50 -24.93 -1.28
C ARG A 232 -12.63 -24.26 -0.48
N ILE A 233 -12.42 -23.04 -0.01
CA ILE A 233 -13.40 -22.27 0.78
C ILE A 233 -14.62 -21.84 -0.05
N LEU A 234 -14.48 -21.67 -1.37
CA LEU A 234 -15.58 -21.34 -2.28
C LEU A 234 -16.04 -22.52 -3.17
N GLY A 235 -15.40 -23.69 -3.06
CA GLY A 235 -15.71 -24.88 -3.85
C GLY A 235 -15.24 -24.81 -5.31
N GLU A 236 -14.34 -23.91 -5.67
CA GLU A 236 -13.95 -23.64 -7.07
C GLU A 236 -12.42 -23.60 -7.23
N ALA A 237 -11.87 -24.64 -7.86
CA ALA A 237 -10.43 -24.86 -8.01
C ALA A 237 -9.74 -23.87 -8.98
N LYS A 238 -10.49 -23.24 -9.89
CA LYS A 238 -10.02 -22.27 -10.89
C LYS A 238 -10.43 -20.82 -10.56
N LEU A 239 -11.15 -20.61 -9.45
CA LEU A 239 -11.60 -19.33 -8.87
C LEU A 239 -10.62 -18.19 -9.14
N ILE A 240 -9.38 -18.43 -8.74
CA ILE A 240 -8.22 -17.58 -8.87
C ILE A 240 -8.01 -17.01 -10.28
N ARG A 241 -8.02 -17.88 -11.29
CA ARG A 241 -7.80 -17.55 -12.70
C ARG A 241 -9.00 -16.82 -13.29
N GLU A 242 -10.19 -17.14 -12.80
CA GLU A 242 -11.44 -16.49 -13.19
C GLU A 242 -11.56 -15.10 -12.56
N MET A 243 -11.10 -14.89 -11.33
CA MET A 243 -10.95 -13.56 -10.72
C MET A 243 -10.00 -12.66 -11.52
N VAL A 244 -8.84 -13.17 -11.99
CA VAL A 244 -7.94 -12.43 -12.91
C VAL A 244 -8.68 -11.96 -14.16
N ASN A 245 -9.41 -12.88 -14.81
CA ASN A 245 -10.04 -12.61 -16.10
C ASN A 245 -11.26 -11.70 -15.96
N ASN A 246 -12.09 -11.93 -14.94
CA ASN A 246 -13.25 -11.10 -14.62
C ASN A 246 -12.81 -9.67 -14.23
N PHE A 247 -11.70 -9.50 -13.51
CA PHE A 247 -11.17 -8.17 -13.18
C PHE A 247 -10.74 -7.39 -14.42
N LYS A 248 -10.04 -8.01 -15.38
CA LYS A 248 -9.66 -7.37 -16.65
C LYS A 248 -10.88 -6.85 -17.43
N SER A 249 -11.96 -7.63 -17.48
CA SER A 249 -13.23 -7.24 -18.11
C SER A 249 -13.99 -6.18 -17.32
N LEU A 250 -13.87 -6.19 -15.99
CA LEU A 250 -14.51 -5.25 -15.08
C LEU A 250 -13.82 -3.87 -15.06
N GLU A 251 -12.51 -3.81 -15.39
CA GLU A 251 -11.67 -2.60 -15.29
C GLU A 251 -12.26 -1.40 -16.06
N GLU A 252 -12.54 -1.57 -17.35
CA GLU A 252 -13.18 -0.53 -18.17
C GLU A 252 -14.62 -0.22 -17.71
N SER A 253 -15.35 -1.21 -17.20
CA SER A 253 -16.71 -1.03 -16.70
C SER A 253 -16.74 -0.15 -15.44
N ILE A 254 -15.77 -0.31 -14.54
CA ILE A 254 -15.60 0.51 -13.34
C ILE A 254 -15.10 1.92 -13.69
N ILE A 255 -14.19 2.06 -14.66
CA ILE A 255 -13.74 3.38 -15.15
C ILE A 255 -14.89 4.15 -15.79
N GLN A 256 -15.72 3.49 -16.61
CA GLN A 256 -16.94 4.08 -17.18
C GLN A 256 -18.04 4.39 -16.15
N TYR A 257 -18.11 3.62 -15.06
CA TYR A 257 -18.97 3.96 -13.93
C TYR A 257 -18.44 5.19 -13.19
N ALA A 258 -17.14 5.25 -12.90
CA ALA A 258 -16.50 6.35 -12.17
C ALA A 258 -16.66 7.70 -12.88
N SER A 259 -16.47 7.73 -14.21
CA SER A 259 -16.65 8.96 -15.00
C SER A 259 -18.06 9.55 -14.89
N ARG A 260 -19.09 8.69 -14.74
CA ARG A 260 -20.50 9.08 -14.56
C ARG A 260 -20.91 9.28 -13.09
N CYS A 261 -20.15 8.74 -12.13
CA CYS A 261 -20.51 8.74 -10.71
C CYS A 261 -20.24 10.10 -10.03
N THR A 262 -21.20 10.63 -9.29
CA THR A 262 -21.04 11.92 -8.55
C THR A 262 -20.43 11.75 -7.15
N LYS A 263 -20.11 10.52 -6.71
CA LYS A 263 -19.60 10.24 -5.37
C LYS A 263 -18.17 10.79 -5.21
N ARG A 264 -17.96 11.65 -4.21
CA ARG A 264 -16.69 12.38 -3.98
C ARG A 264 -15.47 11.45 -3.92
N SER A 265 -15.54 10.33 -3.20
CA SER A 265 -14.45 9.35 -3.09
C SER A 265 -14.01 8.80 -4.46
N ILE A 266 -14.98 8.37 -5.28
CA ILE A 266 -14.75 7.85 -6.64
C ILE A 266 -14.17 8.96 -7.54
N LYS A 267 -14.63 10.21 -7.43
CA LYS A 267 -14.08 11.34 -8.19
C LYS A 267 -12.66 11.72 -7.75
N THR A 268 -12.33 11.62 -6.46
CA THR A 268 -10.95 11.78 -5.98
C THR A 268 -10.05 10.70 -6.58
N LEU A 269 -10.48 9.43 -6.56
CA LEU A 269 -9.75 8.31 -7.15
C LEU A 269 -9.57 8.46 -8.68
N GLU A 270 -10.60 8.91 -9.40
CA GLU A 270 -10.52 9.18 -10.85
C GLU A 270 -9.52 10.30 -11.16
N ASN A 271 -9.48 11.37 -10.35
CA ASN A 271 -8.52 12.46 -10.53
C ASN A 271 -7.10 12.04 -10.16
N MET A 272 -6.92 11.19 -9.14
CA MET A 272 -5.62 10.58 -8.81
C MET A 272 -5.14 9.66 -9.95
N MET A 273 -6.04 8.95 -10.62
CA MET A 273 -5.72 8.15 -11.81
C MET A 273 -5.15 9.03 -12.93
N LYS A 274 -5.85 10.12 -13.28
CA LYS A 274 -5.42 11.05 -14.34
C LYS A 274 -4.06 11.67 -14.04
N GLY A 275 -3.87 12.21 -12.83
CA GLY A 275 -2.58 12.79 -12.43
C GLY A 275 -1.44 11.77 -12.41
N ALA A 276 -1.69 10.50 -12.07
CA ALA A 276 -0.68 9.45 -12.17
C ALA A 276 -0.39 9.06 -13.63
N LEU A 277 -1.40 9.02 -14.50
CA LEU A 277 -1.23 8.79 -15.95
C LEU A 277 -0.46 9.91 -16.65
N GLU A 278 -0.61 11.15 -16.18
CA GLU A 278 0.18 12.31 -16.63
C GLU A 278 1.65 12.23 -16.12
N GLU A 279 1.89 11.72 -14.92
CA GLU A 279 3.24 11.59 -14.34
C GLU A 279 4.05 10.40 -14.89
N ASP A 280 3.43 9.24 -15.10
CA ASP A 280 4.08 8.01 -15.58
C ASP A 280 3.23 7.28 -16.66
N PRO A 281 3.09 7.80 -17.90
CA PRO A 281 2.22 7.22 -18.93
C PRO A 281 2.50 5.75 -19.28
N HIS A 282 3.78 5.34 -19.26
CA HIS A 282 4.21 3.96 -19.52
C HIS A 282 3.75 2.96 -18.45
N LYS A 283 3.12 3.43 -17.36
CA LYS A 283 2.55 2.65 -16.26
C LYS A 283 1.02 2.63 -16.28
N GLU A 284 0.39 2.96 -17.41
CA GLU A 284 -1.07 3.07 -17.52
C GLU A 284 -1.83 1.88 -16.93
N SER A 285 -1.44 0.65 -17.25
CA SER A 285 -2.15 -0.52 -16.74
C SER A 285 -1.96 -0.71 -15.23
N ASP A 286 -0.77 -0.41 -14.68
CA ASP A 286 -0.49 -0.39 -13.24
C ASP A 286 -1.41 0.60 -12.52
N ILE A 287 -1.52 1.81 -13.06
CA ILE A 287 -2.30 2.91 -12.50
C ILE A 287 -3.81 2.61 -12.57
N ARG A 288 -4.33 2.27 -13.76
CA ARG A 288 -5.76 1.94 -13.98
C ARG A 288 -6.20 0.84 -13.03
N SER A 289 -5.48 -0.28 -13.03
CA SER A 289 -5.84 -1.43 -12.19
C SER A 289 -5.84 -1.05 -10.70
N THR A 290 -4.81 -0.35 -10.22
CA THR A 290 -4.72 0.07 -8.80
C THR A 290 -5.89 0.92 -8.38
N VAL A 291 -6.24 1.91 -9.19
CA VAL A 291 -7.39 2.77 -8.91
C VAL A 291 -8.70 1.99 -8.97
N VAL A 292 -8.88 1.08 -9.93
CA VAL A 292 -10.08 0.23 -10.01
C VAL A 292 -10.25 -0.65 -8.76
N ALA A 293 -9.19 -1.25 -8.23
CA ALA A 293 -9.27 -2.01 -6.97
C ALA A 293 -9.66 -1.11 -5.78
N LEU A 294 -9.11 0.10 -5.70
CA LEU A 294 -9.49 1.10 -4.68
C LEU A 294 -10.94 1.60 -4.84
N MET A 295 -11.46 1.67 -6.08
CA MET A 295 -12.86 2.02 -6.36
C MET A 295 -13.81 0.86 -6.02
N ILE A 296 -13.44 -0.39 -6.30
CA ILE A 296 -14.32 -1.56 -6.08
C ILE A 296 -14.69 -1.71 -4.60
N GLN A 297 -13.74 -1.58 -3.66
CA GLN A 297 -14.07 -1.63 -2.21
C GLN A 297 -15.06 -0.51 -1.79
N ASP A 298 -14.95 0.68 -2.40
CA ASP A 298 -15.82 1.83 -2.13
C ASP A 298 -17.20 1.73 -2.83
N ILE A 299 -17.31 0.91 -3.88
CA ILE A 299 -18.56 0.57 -4.59
C ILE A 299 -19.30 -0.58 -3.87
N LEU A 300 -18.57 -1.61 -3.44
CA LEU A 300 -19.12 -2.77 -2.73
C LEU A 300 -19.60 -2.42 -1.31
N LYS A 301 -19.15 -1.28 -0.74
CA LYS A 301 -19.54 -0.78 0.59
C LYS A 301 -19.29 -1.83 1.69
N GLU A 302 -18.10 -2.43 1.69
CA GLU A 302 -17.75 -3.50 2.62
C GLU A 302 -17.93 -3.06 4.08
N LYS A 303 -18.91 -3.64 4.77
CA LYS A 303 -19.31 -3.24 6.14
C LYS A 303 -18.37 -3.81 7.23
N ALA A 304 -17.12 -4.09 6.86
CA ALA A 304 -16.13 -4.77 7.67
C ALA A 304 -15.19 -3.75 8.33
N GLY A 305 -15.71 -2.97 9.27
CA GLY A 305 -14.94 -1.96 10.01
C GLY A 305 -14.86 -0.58 9.34
N GLU A 306 -14.05 0.30 9.93
CA GLU A 306 -13.83 1.68 9.47
C GLU A 306 -12.63 1.82 8.52
N LEU A 307 -11.79 0.78 8.42
CA LEU A 307 -10.55 0.80 7.63
C LEU A 307 -10.76 0.07 6.30
N LEU A 308 -10.21 0.64 5.23
CA LEU A 308 -10.22 0.05 3.88
C LEU A 308 -9.59 -1.35 3.85
N PHE A 309 -10.22 -2.28 3.12
CA PHE A 309 -9.68 -3.62 2.87
C PHE A 309 -8.36 -3.57 2.10
N LEU A 310 -8.24 -2.66 1.13
CA LEU A 310 -6.98 -2.36 0.43
C LEU A 310 -6.51 -0.96 0.81
N LYS A 311 -5.33 -0.89 1.45
CA LYS A 311 -4.64 0.34 1.82
C LYS A 311 -3.23 0.38 1.24
N VAL A 312 -3.05 1.17 0.18
CA VAL A 312 -1.72 1.65 -0.22
C VAL A 312 -1.38 2.83 0.68
N CYS A 313 -0.33 2.68 1.49
CA CYS A 313 0.25 3.75 2.29
C CYS A 313 1.11 4.62 1.36
N CYS A 314 0.82 5.92 1.34
CA CYS A 314 1.74 6.90 0.78
C CYS A 314 2.97 7.00 1.70
N ASP A 315 4.10 7.50 1.19
CA ASP A 315 5.38 7.52 1.92
C ASP A 315 5.33 8.24 3.29
N ASP A 316 4.34 9.11 3.52
CA ASP A 316 4.11 9.84 4.78
C ASP A 316 2.95 9.26 5.61
N GLU A 317 2.61 7.99 5.41
CA GLU A 317 1.73 7.17 6.24
C GLU A 317 2.53 5.95 6.71
N SER A 318 2.60 5.71 8.02
CA SER A 318 3.40 4.59 8.54
C SER A 318 2.73 3.24 8.28
N ILE A 319 3.46 2.37 7.59
CA ILE A 319 3.09 0.97 7.38
C ILE A 319 2.93 0.26 8.75
N ASP A 320 3.76 0.59 9.75
CA ASP A 320 3.69 0.02 11.10
C ASP A 320 2.37 0.46 11.78
N GLU A 321 2.01 1.75 11.73
CA GLU A 321 0.76 2.25 12.33
C GLU A 321 -0.49 1.66 11.67
N GLU A 322 -0.54 1.57 10.33
CA GLU A 322 -1.67 0.93 9.65
C GLU A 322 -1.74 -0.58 9.95
N THR A 323 -0.60 -1.24 10.20
CA THR A 323 -0.58 -2.63 10.67
C THR A 323 -1.16 -2.71 12.09
N GLU A 324 -0.72 -1.86 13.03
CA GLU A 324 -1.18 -1.86 14.43
C GLU A 324 -2.69 -1.58 14.60
N LYS A 325 -3.28 -0.80 13.69
CA LYS A 325 -4.72 -0.52 13.60
C LYS A 325 -5.54 -1.71 13.06
N SER A 326 -4.90 -2.70 12.42
CA SER A 326 -5.59 -3.78 11.72
C SER A 326 -6.11 -4.85 12.68
N THR A 327 -7.40 -4.80 13.01
CA THR A 327 -8.08 -5.80 13.87
C THR A 327 -8.71 -6.96 13.09
N TYR A 328 -8.65 -6.92 11.76
CA TYR A 328 -9.15 -7.94 10.83
C TYR A 328 -8.23 -8.02 9.60
N PRO A 329 -8.22 -9.15 8.86
CA PRO A 329 -7.43 -9.31 7.64
C PRO A 329 -7.74 -8.23 6.59
N ARG A 330 -6.73 -7.45 6.24
CA ARG A 330 -6.74 -6.43 5.18
C ARG A 330 -5.40 -6.38 4.45
N LEU A 331 -5.40 -5.97 3.19
CA LEU A 331 -4.18 -5.76 2.40
C LEU A 331 -3.59 -4.38 2.71
N ILE A 332 -2.33 -4.36 3.13
CA ILE A 332 -1.55 -3.13 3.31
C ILE A 332 -0.30 -3.22 2.43
N GLY A 333 0.02 -2.13 1.74
CA GLY A 333 1.26 -2.00 0.99
C GLY A 333 1.81 -0.56 1.02
N SER A 334 2.99 -0.36 0.46
CA SER A 334 3.62 0.97 0.31
C SER A 334 3.97 1.28 -1.14
N GLY A 335 4.07 2.57 -1.46
CA GLY A 335 4.45 3.08 -2.77
C GLY A 335 3.40 4.02 -3.36
N ASP A 336 3.23 3.97 -4.68
CA ASP A 336 2.28 4.80 -5.42
C ASP A 336 1.38 3.98 -6.37
N LEU A 337 0.52 4.65 -7.12
CA LEU A 337 -0.45 4.00 -8.02
C LEU A 337 0.22 3.28 -9.20
N ALA A 338 1.44 3.67 -9.59
CA ALA A 338 2.21 3.09 -10.68
C ALA A 338 3.18 1.99 -10.19
N ASN A 339 3.55 2.01 -8.90
CA ASN A 339 4.43 1.04 -8.28
C ASN A 339 4.10 0.86 -6.78
N VAL A 340 3.44 -0.24 -6.43
CA VAL A 340 3.39 -0.72 -5.03
C VAL A 340 4.59 -1.63 -4.80
N GLU A 341 5.47 -1.18 -3.92
CA GLU A 341 6.79 -1.74 -3.64
C GLU A 341 6.70 -2.85 -2.59
N THR A 342 5.93 -2.62 -1.52
CA THR A 342 5.60 -3.68 -0.54
C THR A 342 4.11 -3.99 -0.53
N LEU A 343 3.73 -5.23 -0.27
CA LEU A 343 2.33 -5.64 -0.07
C LEU A 343 2.27 -6.87 0.85
N PHE A 344 1.40 -6.87 1.85
CA PHE A 344 1.19 -7.98 2.79
C PHE A 344 -0.25 -7.99 3.34
N ILE A 345 -0.65 -9.10 3.98
CA ILE A 345 -1.89 -9.17 4.77
C ILE A 345 -1.60 -8.70 6.20
N ALA A 346 -2.30 -7.67 6.65
CA ALA A 346 -2.30 -7.22 8.03
C ALA A 346 -3.51 -7.78 8.77
N ALA A 347 -3.29 -8.31 9.98
CA ALA A 347 -4.35 -8.68 10.92
C ALA A 347 -3.79 -8.67 12.34
N GLU A 348 -4.64 -8.49 13.35
CA GLU A 348 -4.27 -8.64 14.77
C GLU A 348 -3.06 -7.80 15.21
N GLY A 349 -2.87 -6.62 14.58
CA GLY A 349 -1.72 -5.75 14.80
C GLY A 349 -0.39 -6.24 14.19
N GLN A 350 -0.42 -7.27 13.34
CA GLN A 350 0.75 -7.98 12.81
C GLN A 350 0.71 -8.11 11.28
N ARG A 351 1.86 -8.46 10.68
CA ARG A 351 2.03 -8.72 9.24
C ARG A 351 2.14 -10.21 8.96
N PHE A 352 1.42 -10.67 7.96
CA PHE A 352 1.44 -12.03 7.45
C PHE A 352 1.55 -11.98 5.91
N LEU A 353 2.22 -12.98 5.32
CA LEU A 353 2.31 -13.18 3.86
C LEU A 353 2.87 -11.96 3.08
N ASP A 354 4.19 -11.90 2.92
CA ASP A 354 4.86 -10.88 2.10
C ASP A 354 4.76 -11.19 0.59
N PHE A 355 3.98 -10.38 -0.13
CA PHE A 355 3.78 -10.49 -1.58
C PHE A 355 4.79 -9.67 -2.41
N SER A 356 5.67 -8.91 -1.77
CA SER A 356 6.58 -7.94 -2.43
C SER A 356 7.53 -8.61 -3.44
N ASN A 357 7.90 -9.87 -3.17
CA ASN A 357 8.89 -10.64 -3.92
C ASN A 357 8.28 -11.63 -4.95
N LEU A 358 7.03 -11.45 -5.37
CA LEU A 358 6.33 -12.34 -6.32
C LEU A 358 6.77 -12.17 -7.79
N GLY A 359 7.99 -12.61 -8.09
CA GLY A 359 8.45 -12.91 -9.46
C GLY A 359 8.88 -11.71 -10.31
N SER A 360 9.57 -12.02 -11.41
CA SER A 360 10.17 -11.04 -12.32
C SER A 360 9.22 -10.50 -13.40
N ASP A 361 8.01 -11.04 -13.52
CA ASP A 361 7.04 -10.60 -14.52
C ASP A 361 6.42 -9.26 -14.12
N ARG A 362 6.51 -8.29 -15.04
CA ARG A 362 6.09 -6.89 -14.84
C ARG A 362 4.57 -6.76 -14.88
N ILE A 363 3.88 -7.29 -13.87
CA ILE A 363 2.43 -7.30 -13.81
C ILE A 363 1.92 -6.07 -13.00
N PRO A 364 1.02 -5.24 -13.57
CA PRO A 364 0.38 -4.08 -12.96
C PRO A 364 0.01 -4.20 -11.48
N THR A 365 0.18 -3.17 -10.65
CA THR A 365 -0.03 -3.24 -9.17
C THR A 365 -1.31 -3.95 -8.70
N ALA A 366 -2.53 -3.55 -9.09
CA ALA A 366 -3.71 -4.34 -8.68
C ALA A 366 -3.96 -5.55 -9.57
N ARG A 367 -3.24 -5.69 -10.68
CA ARG A 367 -3.05 -7.03 -11.23
C ARG A 367 -2.20 -7.83 -10.23
N LYS A 368 -1.04 -7.45 -9.67
CA LYS A 368 -0.37 -8.20 -8.56
C LYS A 368 -1.37 -8.67 -7.49
N ILE A 369 -2.22 -7.75 -7.00
CA ILE A 369 -3.27 -8.05 -5.99
C ILE A 369 -4.26 -9.13 -6.49
N MET A 370 -4.66 -9.08 -7.75
CA MET A 370 -5.54 -10.05 -8.43
C MET A 370 -4.80 -11.17 -9.18
N SER A 371 -3.47 -11.16 -9.17
CA SER A 371 -2.54 -11.91 -10.02
C SER A 371 -1.30 -12.31 -9.21
N LEU A 372 -1.57 -12.77 -7.99
CA LEU A 372 -0.63 -13.47 -7.13
C LEU A 372 -0.14 -14.80 -7.78
N PHE A 373 -0.43 -15.01 -9.06
CA PHE A 373 -0.72 -16.26 -9.73
C PHE A 373 0.12 -16.33 -11.01
N PRO A 374 1.27 -17.04 -11.02
CA PRO A 374 1.88 -17.43 -12.27
C PRO A 374 0.92 -18.33 -13.04
N THR A 375 0.90 -18.19 -14.36
CA THR A 375 0.30 -19.21 -15.22
C THR A 375 1.13 -20.48 -15.11
N VAL A 376 0.53 -21.55 -14.61
CA VAL A 376 1.01 -22.90 -14.91
C VAL A 376 0.67 -23.14 -16.37
N SER A 377 1.69 -23.16 -17.23
CA SER A 377 1.60 -23.80 -18.55
C SER A 377 1.38 -25.30 -18.36
N ASP A 378 0.66 -25.92 -19.28
CA ASP A 378 0.19 -27.31 -19.20
C ASP A 378 1.31 -28.36 -18.96
#